data_AF-A0A0C1ZRV8-F1
#
_entry.id   AF-A0A0C1ZRV8-F1
#
_cell.length_a   1.000
_cell.length_b   1.000
_cell.length_c   1.000
_cell.angle_alpha   90.00
_cell.angle_beta   90.00
_cell.angle_gamma   90.00
#
_symmetry.space_group_name_H-M   'P 1'
#
loop_
_entity.id
_entity.type
_entity.pdbx_description
1 polymer ?
#
loop_
_entity_poly.entity_id
_entity_poly.type
_entity_poly.pdbx_seq_one_letter_code
_entity_poly.pdbx_strand_id
1 'polypeptide(L)'
;MACSTGQETLGSDTFSSLDGNNDESTGEDGPGDGDPGDGDGDPGDGDGDPGDGDGDPSGDGDGDGDGDTGDGDGDGDEVCARYLYRHNLANDVWETQPLDLVWTGPNAPPCSVEPKAAAYLEVWDQLLVWGGNGMYYRRIGGAWQPPEPIADRWAVVANLEIDSVTHVPPINGGTSTTVTFVSLPNALLYEVFEDGATNYDQTVVMTDEPPPGPSQSSSVRRWSAVLADPELLGQADWWVSYAGFDDGKIYRFDGAFVWSNWPANQAPVLAGAPPSLDPSKLEAGYGDHGLNRVYLIGP
;
A
#
# COMPACT_ATOMS: atom_id res chain seq x y z
N MET A 1 35.50 14.72 3.09
CA MET A 1 34.68 13.53 2.81
C MET A 1 33.24 13.93 3.02
N ALA A 2 32.58 14.31 1.92
CA ALA A 2 31.15 14.58 1.89
C ALA A 2 30.56 13.48 1.02
N CYS A 3 29.82 12.55 1.62
CA CYS A 3 29.03 11.58 0.87
C CYS A 3 27.80 12.32 0.38
N SER A 4 27.84 12.74 -0.89
CA SER A 4 26.67 13.17 -1.63
C SER A 4 25.84 11.92 -1.89
N THR A 5 24.78 11.71 -1.12
CA THR A 5 23.75 10.73 -1.43
C THR A 5 23.08 11.17 -2.72
N GLY A 6 23.39 10.48 -3.82
CA GLY A 6 22.69 10.64 -5.09
C GLY A 6 21.23 10.29 -4.87
N GLN A 7 20.42 11.30 -4.63
CA GLN A 7 18.98 11.24 -4.70
C GLN A 7 18.65 11.17 -6.18
N GLU A 8 18.75 9.97 -6.75
CA GLU A 8 18.09 9.70 -8.02
C GLU A 8 16.62 9.99 -7.80
N THR A 9 16.11 10.98 -8.51
CA THR A 9 14.69 11.31 -8.56
C THR A 9 13.97 10.06 -9.03
N LEU A 10 13.39 9.31 -8.07
CA LEU A 10 12.43 8.25 -8.30
C LEU A 10 11.38 8.80 -9.28
N GLY A 11 11.52 8.43 -10.55
CA GLY A 11 10.70 8.93 -11.63
C GLY A 11 9.28 8.41 -11.43
N SER A 12 8.35 9.33 -11.20
CA SER A 12 6.88 9.37 -11.38
C SER A 12 5.99 8.12 -11.25
N ASP A 13 6.49 6.89 -11.19
CA ASP A 13 5.72 5.66 -11.07
C ASP A 13 5.43 5.29 -9.60
N THR A 14 5.21 6.32 -8.78
CA THR A 14 4.66 6.13 -7.43
C THR A 14 3.22 5.65 -7.54
N PHE A 15 2.62 5.16 -6.45
CA PHE A 15 1.20 4.75 -6.40
C PHE A 15 0.23 5.74 -7.10
N SER A 16 0.61 7.02 -7.12
CA SER A 16 0.03 8.16 -7.84
C SER A 16 -0.14 7.99 -9.36
N SER A 17 0.72 7.25 -10.07
CA SER A 17 0.63 7.10 -11.53
C SER A 17 -0.51 6.18 -11.98
N LEU A 18 -1.16 5.47 -11.04
CA LEU A 18 -2.41 4.73 -11.29
C LEU A 18 -3.62 5.65 -11.49
N ASP A 19 -3.45 6.98 -11.41
CA ASP A 19 -4.44 7.92 -11.93
C ASP A 19 -4.44 7.79 -13.46
N GLY A 20 -5.21 6.82 -13.97
CA GLY A 20 -5.30 6.36 -15.36
C GLY A 20 -5.80 7.39 -16.39
N ASN A 21 -5.53 8.67 -16.19
CA ASN A 21 -5.59 9.70 -17.23
C ASN A 21 -4.31 9.63 -18.07
N ASN A 22 -4.15 8.52 -18.79
CA ASN A 22 -3.32 8.50 -19.99
C ASN A 22 -4.11 9.22 -21.11
N ASP A 23 -4.41 10.51 -20.89
CA ASP A 23 -4.86 11.41 -21.94
C ASP A 23 -3.61 11.75 -22.74
N GLU A 24 -3.32 10.92 -23.76
CA GLU A 24 -2.34 11.20 -24.79
C GLU A 24 -2.74 12.50 -25.51
N SER A 25 -2.34 13.64 -24.93
CA SER A 25 -2.26 14.90 -25.63
C SER A 25 -1.15 14.80 -26.66
N THR A 26 -1.50 14.33 -27.86
CA THR A 26 -0.71 14.48 -29.07
C THR A 26 -0.46 15.96 -29.34
N GLY A 27 0.79 16.42 -29.25
CA GLY A 27 1.19 17.71 -29.81
C GLY A 27 2.46 18.30 -29.22
N GLU A 28 3.60 18.10 -29.88
CA GLU A 28 4.19 19.07 -30.83
C GLU A 28 5.67 18.75 -31.03
N ASP A 29 5.99 18.33 -32.26
CA ASP A 29 7.34 18.06 -32.74
C ASP A 29 8.21 19.31 -32.70
N GLY A 30 9.27 19.29 -31.88
CA GLY A 30 10.35 20.27 -31.91
C GLY A 30 11.69 19.60 -32.27
N PRO A 31 12.32 19.90 -33.43
CA PRO A 31 13.63 19.36 -33.77
C PRO A 31 14.71 20.10 -32.96
N GLY A 32 15.29 19.41 -31.98
CA GLY A 32 16.44 19.87 -31.21
C GLY A 32 17.72 19.24 -31.75
N ASP A 33 18.59 20.10 -32.28
CA ASP A 33 19.84 19.77 -32.97
C ASP A 33 20.90 19.14 -32.08
N GLY A 34 21.76 18.34 -32.71
CA GLY A 34 22.65 17.37 -32.07
C GLY A 34 23.94 17.91 -31.46
N ASP A 35 24.68 16.97 -30.88
CA ASP A 35 26.13 17.04 -30.74
C ASP A 35 26.72 15.60 -30.74
N PRO A 36 27.72 15.29 -31.58
CA PRO A 36 28.39 13.98 -31.58
C PRO A 36 29.55 14.00 -30.59
N GLY A 37 29.43 13.20 -29.53
CA GLY A 37 30.50 12.98 -28.54
C GLY A 37 31.15 11.62 -28.74
N ASP A 38 32.29 11.63 -29.43
CA ASP A 38 33.18 10.49 -29.62
C ASP A 38 33.85 10.10 -28.28
N GLY A 39 33.81 8.82 -27.91
CA GLY A 39 34.43 8.29 -26.70
C GLY A 39 34.88 6.85 -26.88
N ASP A 40 36.17 6.70 -27.16
CA ASP A 40 36.90 5.49 -27.47
C ASP A 40 36.99 4.45 -26.34
N GLY A 41 36.92 3.16 -26.70
CA GLY A 41 37.88 2.13 -26.27
C GLY A 41 37.66 1.43 -24.93
N ASP A 42 37.25 0.16 -24.96
CA ASP A 42 38.17 -0.99 -24.89
C ASP A 42 37.45 -2.33 -25.12
N PRO A 43 38.02 -3.27 -25.90
CA PRO A 43 37.50 -4.63 -26.03
C PRO A 43 38.05 -5.53 -24.91
N GLY A 44 37.16 -6.01 -24.04
CA GLY A 44 37.46 -7.03 -23.05
C GLY A 44 37.14 -8.42 -23.59
N ASP A 45 38.17 -9.11 -24.07
CA ASP A 45 38.13 -10.52 -24.44
C ASP A 45 38.02 -11.39 -23.19
N GLY A 46 37.01 -12.27 -23.16
CA GLY A 46 36.75 -13.19 -22.06
C GLY A 46 36.11 -14.48 -22.56
N ASP A 47 36.92 -15.32 -23.19
CA ASP A 47 36.62 -16.70 -23.55
C ASP A 47 36.32 -17.56 -22.31
N GLY A 48 35.30 -18.43 -22.37
CA GLY A 48 35.06 -19.40 -21.30
C GLY A 48 33.82 -20.29 -21.43
N ASP A 49 33.93 -21.31 -22.28
CA ASP A 49 33.19 -22.59 -22.34
C ASP A 49 31.73 -22.65 -22.86
N PRO A 50 31.51 -23.33 -24.01
CA PRO A 50 30.24 -23.96 -24.34
C PRO A 50 30.16 -25.36 -23.69
N GLY A 51 29.19 -25.54 -22.79
CA GLY A 51 28.80 -26.85 -22.29
C GLY A 51 27.81 -27.51 -23.24
N ASP A 52 28.31 -28.40 -24.09
CA ASP A 52 27.52 -29.31 -24.92
C ASP A 52 26.82 -30.35 -24.04
N GLY A 53 25.50 -30.37 -24.10
CA GLY A 53 24.64 -31.36 -23.44
C GLY A 53 23.62 -31.90 -24.43
N ASP A 54 24.08 -32.78 -25.32
CA ASP A 54 23.24 -33.58 -26.20
C ASP A 54 22.36 -34.54 -25.38
N GLY A 55 21.05 -34.48 -25.60
CA GLY A 55 20.06 -35.27 -24.87
C GLY A 55 18.74 -35.46 -25.62
N ASP A 56 18.83 -36.16 -26.75
CA ASP A 56 17.84 -37.02 -27.41
C ASP A 56 16.65 -36.40 -28.19
N PRO A 57 16.38 -36.88 -29.43
CA PRO A 57 15.30 -36.43 -30.29
C PRO A 57 14.08 -37.37 -30.28
N SER A 58 13.03 -36.93 -30.98
CA SER A 58 11.88 -37.71 -31.47
C SER A 58 10.87 -38.20 -30.44
N GLY A 59 9.84 -37.36 -30.26
CA GLY A 59 8.52 -37.77 -29.82
C GLY A 59 7.49 -37.26 -30.83
N ASP A 60 7.43 -37.89 -32.00
CA ASP A 60 6.39 -37.68 -33.00
C ASP A 60 5.07 -38.22 -32.43
N GLY A 61 4.26 -37.29 -31.91
CA GLY A 61 2.90 -37.54 -31.46
C GLY A 61 1.92 -36.76 -32.32
N ASP A 62 1.65 -37.28 -33.52
CA ASP A 62 0.52 -36.87 -34.35
C ASP A 62 -0.78 -37.22 -33.60
N GLY A 63 -1.35 -36.23 -32.94
CA GLY A 63 -2.64 -36.29 -32.29
C GLY A 63 -3.58 -35.28 -32.93
N ASP A 64 -4.16 -35.66 -34.07
CA ASP A 64 -5.34 -35.02 -34.65
C ASP A 64 -6.51 -35.16 -33.66
N GLY A 65 -6.67 -34.15 -32.82
CA GLY A 65 -7.79 -33.97 -31.89
C GLY A 65 -8.75 -32.92 -32.43
N ASP A 66 -9.59 -33.34 -33.38
CA ASP A 66 -10.77 -32.60 -33.80
C ASP A 66 -11.73 -32.40 -32.61
N GLY A 67 -12.12 -31.15 -32.37
CA GLY A 67 -13.37 -30.82 -31.68
C GLY A 67 -13.25 -30.62 -30.17
N ASP A 68 -13.09 -29.36 -29.77
CA ASP A 68 -14.25 -28.63 -29.24
C ASP A 68 -13.96 -27.14 -29.32
N THR A 69 -14.76 -26.42 -30.09
CA THR A 69 -14.88 -24.96 -30.03
C THR A 69 -15.65 -24.57 -28.77
N GLY A 70 -15.26 -25.17 -27.63
CA GLY A 70 -15.91 -25.08 -26.34
C GLY A 70 -16.20 -23.63 -26.01
N ASP A 71 -17.46 -23.31 -26.26
CA ASP A 71 -18.29 -22.25 -25.71
C ASP A 71 -17.54 -21.53 -24.61
N GLY A 72 -17.21 -20.26 -24.86
CA GLY A 72 -16.60 -19.39 -23.89
C GLY A 72 -17.35 -19.50 -22.57
N ASP A 73 -16.78 -20.32 -21.69
CA ASP A 73 -17.05 -20.34 -20.27
C ASP A 73 -16.64 -18.95 -19.85
N GLY A 74 -17.63 -18.04 -19.86
CA GLY A 74 -17.57 -16.85 -19.06
C GLY A 74 -17.43 -17.34 -17.65
N ASP A 75 -16.18 -17.64 -17.28
CA ASP A 75 -15.70 -17.75 -15.93
C ASP A 75 -16.20 -16.47 -15.31
N GLY A 76 -17.32 -16.60 -14.59
CA GLY A 76 -17.98 -15.51 -13.92
C GLY A 76 -17.06 -15.13 -12.79
N ASP A 77 -15.95 -14.49 -13.14
CA ASP A 77 -15.01 -13.85 -12.23
C ASP A 77 -15.90 -13.04 -11.31
N GLU A 78 -16.00 -13.54 -10.09
CA GLU A 78 -16.91 -13.02 -9.10
C GLU A 78 -16.56 -11.54 -8.95
N VAL A 79 -17.46 -10.67 -9.45
CA VAL A 79 -17.20 -9.24 -9.55
C VAL A 79 -16.70 -8.77 -8.20
N CYS A 80 -15.55 -8.12 -8.20
CA CYS A 80 -14.90 -7.78 -6.96
C CYS A 80 -15.84 -6.96 -6.07
N ALA A 81 -16.21 -7.53 -4.94
CA ALA A 81 -17.17 -6.91 -4.03
C ALA A 81 -16.55 -5.78 -3.21
N ARG A 82 -15.33 -5.33 -3.53
CA ARG A 82 -14.57 -4.31 -2.81
C ARG A 82 -14.18 -3.18 -3.73
N TYR A 83 -14.18 -1.98 -3.18
CA TYR A 83 -13.79 -0.75 -3.84
C TYR A 83 -12.65 -0.09 -3.07
N LEU A 84 -11.78 0.56 -3.83
CA LEU A 84 -10.86 1.58 -3.34
C LEU A 84 -11.54 2.93 -3.48
N TYR A 85 -11.82 3.57 -2.36
CA TYR A 85 -12.31 4.93 -2.29
C TYR A 85 -11.12 5.87 -2.03
N ARG A 86 -10.92 6.86 -2.91
CA ARG A 86 -9.84 7.85 -2.78
C ARG A 86 -10.46 9.21 -2.48
N HIS A 87 -10.03 9.85 -1.41
CA HIS A 87 -10.43 11.20 -1.05
C HIS A 87 -9.24 12.14 -1.12
N ASN A 88 -9.31 13.13 -2.00
CA ASN A 88 -8.36 14.22 -2.04
C ASN A 88 -8.80 15.31 -1.05
N LEU A 89 -8.07 15.44 0.05
CA LEU A 89 -8.43 16.33 1.15
C LEU A 89 -8.21 17.81 0.81
N ALA A 90 -7.42 18.12 -0.23
CA ALA A 90 -7.14 19.50 -0.62
C ALA A 90 -8.33 20.14 -1.35
N ASN A 91 -9.08 19.36 -2.11
CA ASN A 91 -10.18 19.85 -2.97
C ASN A 91 -11.52 19.13 -2.75
N ASP A 92 -11.59 18.21 -1.78
CA ASP A 92 -12.79 17.46 -1.41
C ASP A 92 -13.36 16.61 -2.55
N VAL A 93 -12.49 16.11 -3.44
CA VAL A 93 -12.87 15.25 -4.56
C VAL A 93 -12.74 13.77 -4.18
N TRP A 94 -13.75 12.99 -4.54
CA TRP A 94 -13.78 11.54 -4.38
C TRP A 94 -13.65 10.82 -5.70
N GLU A 95 -12.88 9.73 -5.67
CA GLU A 95 -12.82 8.73 -6.74
C GLU A 95 -13.14 7.35 -6.16
N THR A 96 -13.71 6.48 -6.99
CA THR A 96 -14.07 5.12 -6.59
C THR A 96 -13.75 4.17 -7.72
N GLN A 97 -13.00 3.13 -7.40
CA GLN A 97 -12.59 2.10 -8.36
C GLN A 97 -12.76 0.71 -7.73
N PRO A 98 -13.24 -0.29 -8.47
CA PRO A 98 -13.16 -1.68 -8.04
C PRO A 98 -11.72 -2.04 -7.64
N LEU A 99 -11.57 -2.73 -6.51
CA LEU A 99 -10.24 -2.98 -5.92
C LEU A 99 -9.39 -3.88 -6.82
N ASP A 100 -10.00 -4.83 -7.51
CA ASP A 100 -9.37 -5.72 -8.50
C ASP A 100 -8.83 -4.98 -9.74
N LEU A 101 -9.35 -3.80 -10.07
CA LEU A 101 -8.80 -2.96 -11.15
C LEU A 101 -7.58 -2.14 -10.69
N VAL A 102 -7.39 -1.96 -9.38
CA VAL A 102 -6.25 -1.21 -8.83
C VAL A 102 -5.15 -2.16 -8.35
N TRP A 103 -5.54 -3.27 -7.74
CA TRP A 103 -4.66 -4.32 -7.26
C TRP A 103 -4.51 -5.40 -8.34
N THR A 104 -3.96 -4.98 -9.47
CA THR A 104 -3.70 -5.83 -10.63
C THR A 104 -2.23 -6.26 -10.71
N GLY A 105 -1.99 -7.34 -11.45
CA GLY A 105 -0.65 -7.81 -11.78
C GLY A 105 -0.23 -9.06 -11.01
N PRO A 106 0.90 -9.67 -11.38
CA PRO A 106 1.42 -10.85 -10.69
C PRO A 106 1.57 -10.58 -9.20
N ASN A 107 1.13 -11.53 -8.36
CA ASN A 107 1.23 -11.46 -6.89
C ASN A 107 0.36 -10.40 -6.19
N ALA A 108 -0.48 -9.66 -6.92
CA ALA A 108 -1.45 -8.76 -6.28
C ALA A 108 -2.41 -9.56 -5.38
N PRO A 109 -2.93 -8.96 -4.29
CA PRO A 109 -3.96 -9.60 -3.49
C PRO A 109 -5.17 -9.96 -4.37
N PRO A 110 -5.59 -11.24 -4.43
CA PRO A 110 -6.77 -11.61 -5.21
C PRO A 110 -8.01 -11.01 -4.54
N CYS A 111 -9.03 -10.63 -5.31
CA CYS A 111 -10.19 -9.93 -4.74
C CYS A 111 -10.94 -10.73 -3.66
N SER A 112 -10.90 -12.07 -3.72
CA SER A 112 -11.48 -12.94 -2.70
C SER A 112 -10.85 -12.76 -1.31
N VAL A 113 -9.68 -12.12 -1.21
CA VAL A 113 -8.98 -11.86 0.05
C VAL A 113 -9.46 -10.55 0.65
N GLU A 114 -10.01 -10.65 1.87
CA GLU A 114 -10.33 -9.50 2.71
C GLU A 114 -9.04 -8.82 3.18
N PRO A 115 -8.81 -7.52 2.90
CA PRO A 115 -7.71 -6.77 3.48
C PRO A 115 -8.05 -6.42 4.94
N LYS A 116 -7.37 -7.07 5.89
CA LYS A 116 -7.54 -6.80 7.33
C LYS A 116 -6.90 -5.49 7.75
N ALA A 117 -5.85 -5.09 7.05
CA ALA A 117 -5.14 -3.85 7.31
C ALA A 117 -4.30 -3.46 6.09
N ALA A 118 -4.02 -2.17 5.94
CA ALA A 118 -3.11 -1.65 4.93
C ALA A 118 -2.31 -0.46 5.49
N ALA A 119 -1.07 -0.29 5.05
CA ALA A 119 -0.24 0.88 5.35
C ALA A 119 0.57 1.25 4.12
N TYR A 120 0.66 2.54 3.83
CA TYR A 120 1.56 3.06 2.80
C TYR A 120 2.74 3.75 3.47
N LEU A 121 3.95 3.28 3.17
CA LEU A 121 5.21 3.83 3.65
C LEU A 121 5.78 4.74 2.56
N GLU A 122 5.37 6.00 2.59
CA GLU A 122 5.68 6.99 1.55
C GLU A 122 7.20 7.17 1.34
N VAL A 123 7.97 7.13 2.43
CA VAL A 123 9.45 7.25 2.40
C VAL A 123 10.15 6.22 1.49
N TRP A 124 9.51 5.08 1.22
CA TRP A 124 10.05 4.01 0.39
C TRP A 124 9.12 3.61 -0.76
N ASP A 125 8.02 4.33 -0.98
CA ASP A 125 6.97 3.97 -1.94
C ASP A 125 6.54 2.49 -1.81
N GLN A 126 6.19 2.08 -0.58
CA GLN A 126 5.74 0.71 -0.29
C GLN A 126 4.31 0.68 0.23
N LEU A 127 3.43 -0.03 -0.47
CA LEU A 127 2.11 -0.41 0.06
C LEU A 127 2.19 -1.79 0.69
N LEU A 128 1.82 -1.87 1.96
CA LEU A 128 1.78 -3.08 2.76
C LEU A 128 0.32 -3.48 2.99
N VAL A 129 -0.03 -4.75 2.76
CA VAL A 129 -1.39 -5.27 2.93
C VAL A 129 -1.35 -6.60 3.69
N TRP A 130 -2.15 -6.71 4.76
CA TRP A 130 -2.34 -7.94 5.51
C TRP A 130 -3.70 -8.54 5.16
N GLY A 131 -3.69 -9.69 4.50
CA GLY A 131 -4.89 -10.36 4.03
C GLY A 131 -5.46 -11.34 5.05
N GLY A 132 -6.79 -11.48 5.05
CA GLY A 132 -7.53 -12.44 5.88
C GLY A 132 -7.25 -13.91 5.54
N ASN A 133 -6.55 -14.18 4.44
CA ASN A 133 -6.06 -15.52 4.09
C ASN A 133 -4.71 -15.89 4.76
N GLY A 134 -4.22 -15.06 5.69
CA GLY A 134 -2.95 -15.29 6.39
C GLY A 134 -1.72 -14.93 5.56
N MET A 135 -1.91 -14.24 4.42
CA MET A 135 -0.83 -13.77 3.56
C MET A 135 -0.60 -12.27 3.73
N TYR A 136 0.66 -11.88 3.60
CA TYR A 136 1.16 -10.53 3.57
C TYR A 136 1.58 -10.21 2.13
N TYR A 137 1.07 -9.09 1.62
CA TYR A 137 1.35 -8.60 0.28
C TYR A 137 2.06 -7.26 0.41
N ARG A 138 3.02 -7.03 -0.48
CA ARG A 138 3.72 -5.76 -0.58
C ARG A 138 3.86 -5.34 -2.03
N ARG A 139 3.63 -4.06 -2.28
CA ARG A 139 3.91 -3.40 -3.55
C ARG A 139 5.06 -2.44 -3.33
N ILE A 140 6.14 -2.58 -4.10
CA ILE A 140 7.35 -1.75 -4.01
C ILE A 140 7.59 -1.13 -5.38
N GLY A 141 7.70 0.20 -5.45
CA GLY A 141 7.96 0.89 -6.72
C GLY A 141 6.96 0.52 -7.80
N GLY A 142 5.68 0.45 -7.42
CA GLY A 142 4.59 0.07 -8.33
C GLY A 142 4.42 -1.42 -8.63
N ALA A 143 5.31 -2.31 -8.18
CA ALA A 143 5.27 -3.75 -8.48
C ALA A 143 4.96 -4.62 -7.26
N TRP A 144 3.98 -5.51 -7.39
CA TRP A 144 3.63 -6.50 -6.36
C TRP A 144 4.71 -7.59 -6.25
N GLN A 145 5.16 -7.83 -5.04
CA GLN A 145 6.15 -8.86 -4.71
C GLN A 145 5.44 -10.20 -4.42
N PRO A 146 6.13 -11.35 -4.55
CA PRO A 146 5.60 -12.64 -4.14
C PRO A 146 5.01 -12.57 -2.73
N PRO A 147 3.76 -13.04 -2.51
CA PRO A 147 3.13 -12.95 -1.20
C PRO A 147 3.83 -13.87 -0.20
N GLU A 148 3.94 -13.42 1.04
CA GLU A 148 4.61 -14.15 2.11
C GLU A 148 3.58 -14.52 3.19
N PRO A 149 3.67 -15.68 3.86
CA PRO A 149 2.85 -15.94 5.03
C PRO A 149 3.07 -14.86 6.10
N ILE A 150 1.99 -14.36 6.72
CA ILE A 150 2.09 -13.37 7.81
C ILE A 150 2.98 -13.92 8.94
N ALA A 151 2.94 -15.23 9.21
CA ALA A 151 3.76 -15.89 10.23
C ALA A 151 5.27 -15.79 9.99
N ASP A 152 5.71 -15.69 8.73
CA ASP A 152 7.14 -15.67 8.38
C ASP A 152 7.75 -14.28 8.63
N ARG A 153 6.97 -13.22 8.37
CA ARG A 153 7.42 -11.83 8.50
C ARG A 153 6.98 -11.19 9.82
N TRP A 154 5.76 -11.46 10.24
CA TRP A 154 5.06 -10.80 11.35
C TRP A 154 4.59 -11.83 12.40
N ALA A 155 5.51 -12.68 12.85
CA ALA A 155 5.22 -13.86 13.66
C ALA A 155 4.31 -13.61 14.88
N VAL A 156 4.42 -12.45 15.55
CA VAL A 156 3.61 -12.13 16.74
C VAL A 156 2.15 -11.85 16.40
N VAL A 157 1.86 -11.21 15.25
CA VAL A 157 0.49 -10.86 14.84
C VAL A 157 -0.18 -11.93 13.98
N ALA A 158 0.54 -12.96 13.55
CA ALA A 158 0.03 -13.96 12.62
C ALA A 158 -1.20 -14.76 13.09
N ASN A 159 -1.42 -14.84 14.41
CA ASN A 159 -2.57 -15.52 15.00
C ASN A 159 -3.49 -14.56 15.77
N LEU A 160 -3.36 -13.25 15.53
CA LEU A 160 -4.18 -12.22 16.16
C LEU A 160 -5.21 -11.70 15.14
N GLU A 161 -6.36 -11.24 15.64
CA GLU A 161 -7.25 -10.43 14.83
C GLU A 161 -6.59 -9.05 14.68
N ILE A 162 -6.17 -8.72 13.46
CA ILE A 162 -5.61 -7.41 13.15
C ILE A 162 -6.81 -6.49 12.89
N ASP A 163 -7.05 -5.54 13.80
CA ASP A 163 -8.13 -4.58 13.68
C ASP A 163 -7.75 -3.46 12.70
N SER A 164 -6.51 -2.98 12.79
CA SER A 164 -5.98 -1.91 11.95
C SER A 164 -4.47 -1.77 12.09
N VAL A 165 -3.87 -0.95 11.24
CA VAL A 165 -2.44 -0.65 11.24
C VAL A 165 -2.19 0.84 10.99
N THR A 166 -1.27 1.41 11.75
CA THR A 166 -0.73 2.76 11.52
C THR A 166 0.77 2.68 11.36
N HIS A 167 1.38 3.69 10.75
CA HIS A 167 2.84 3.81 10.72
C HIS A 167 3.29 5.18 11.22
N VAL A 168 4.53 5.26 11.68
CA VAL A 168 5.23 6.52 11.99
C VAL A 168 6.51 6.50 11.16
N PRO A 169 6.71 7.44 10.22
CA PRO A 169 7.88 7.42 9.36
C PRO A 169 9.17 7.64 10.17
N PRO A 170 10.35 7.39 9.58
CA PRO A 170 11.60 7.57 10.30
C PRO A 170 11.76 8.98 10.84
N ILE A 171 12.07 9.11 12.13
CA ILE A 171 12.29 10.39 12.81
C ILE A 171 13.78 10.65 13.01
N ASN A 172 14.19 11.91 12.93
CA ASN A 172 15.57 12.35 13.21
C ASN A 172 16.67 11.60 12.42
N GLY A 173 16.40 11.25 11.16
CA GLY A 173 17.34 10.49 10.33
C GLY A 173 17.45 9.01 10.67
N GLY A 174 16.45 8.45 11.36
CA GLY A 174 16.32 7.02 11.54
C GLY A 174 16.25 6.27 10.21
N THR A 175 16.63 5.00 10.23
CA THR A 175 16.63 4.11 9.05
C THR A 175 15.42 3.17 9.02
N SER A 176 14.52 3.29 10.00
CA SER A 176 13.33 2.46 10.16
C SER A 176 12.10 3.30 10.40
N THR A 177 10.96 2.80 9.95
CA THR A 177 9.62 3.29 10.32
C THR A 177 9.06 2.39 11.41
N THR A 178 8.21 2.94 12.27
CA THR A 178 7.45 2.11 13.22
C THR A 178 6.10 1.77 12.61
N VAL A 179 5.80 0.49 12.44
CA VAL A 179 4.45 0.00 12.11
C VAL A 179 3.80 -0.51 13.40
N THR A 180 2.61 0.00 13.69
CA THR A 180 1.84 -0.33 14.89
C THR A 180 0.56 -1.03 14.49
N PHE A 181 0.44 -2.31 14.85
CA PHE A 181 -0.78 -3.08 14.72
C PHE A 181 -1.66 -2.88 15.93
N VAL A 182 -2.96 -2.81 15.73
CA VAL A 182 -3.95 -2.85 16.79
C VAL A 182 -4.63 -4.20 16.77
N SER A 183 -4.61 -4.87 17.93
CA SER A 183 -5.38 -6.08 18.21
C SER A 183 -5.90 -5.97 19.64
N LEU A 184 -7.14 -5.53 19.78
CA LEU A 184 -7.72 -5.08 21.04
C LEU A 184 -7.47 -6.07 22.20
N PRO A 185 -6.97 -5.62 23.37
CA PRO A 185 -6.70 -4.24 23.79
C PRO A 185 -5.24 -3.79 23.55
N ASN A 186 -4.50 -4.48 22.70
CA ASN A 186 -3.06 -4.29 22.55
C ASN A 186 -2.68 -3.53 21.27
N ALA A 187 -1.61 -2.75 21.38
CA ALA A 187 -0.85 -2.25 20.24
C ALA A 187 0.48 -3.01 20.15
N LEU A 188 0.80 -3.55 18.98
CA LEU A 188 2.03 -4.30 18.73
C LEU A 188 2.91 -3.49 17.79
N LEU A 189 4.10 -3.12 18.26
CA LEU A 189 5.01 -2.22 17.56
C LEU A 189 6.11 -3.03 16.88
N TYR A 190 6.34 -2.70 15.62
CA TYR A 190 7.41 -3.23 14.79
C TYR A 190 8.26 -2.09 14.25
N GLU A 191 9.56 -2.25 14.26
CA GLU A 191 10.44 -1.51 13.36
C GLU A 191 10.43 -2.21 12.01
N VAL A 192 10.24 -1.44 10.95
CA VAL A 192 10.30 -1.90 9.56
C VAL A 192 11.41 -1.12 8.87
N PHE A 193 12.20 -1.80 8.05
CA PHE A 193 13.32 -1.23 7.32
C PHE A 193 13.02 -1.19 5.81
N GLU A 194 13.80 -0.42 5.06
CA GLU A 194 13.63 -0.23 3.61
C GLU A 194 13.66 -1.55 2.82
N ASP A 195 14.50 -2.50 3.23
CA ASP A 195 14.62 -3.84 2.64
C ASP A 195 13.44 -4.77 2.96
N GLY A 196 12.47 -4.28 3.74
CA GLY A 196 11.32 -5.03 4.24
C GLY A 196 11.64 -5.95 5.42
N ALA A 197 12.84 -5.85 6.01
CA ALA A 197 13.09 -6.49 7.30
C ALA A 197 12.19 -5.89 8.37
N THR A 198 11.79 -6.73 9.34
CA THR A 198 10.85 -6.35 10.39
C THR A 198 11.35 -6.88 11.73
N ASN A 199 11.46 -5.99 12.72
CA ASN A 199 11.80 -6.34 14.08
C ASN A 199 10.62 -6.03 14.99
N TYR A 200 10.09 -7.04 15.66
CA TYR A 200 9.14 -6.81 16.74
C TYR A 200 9.85 -6.11 17.89
N ASP A 201 9.31 -4.97 18.33
CA ASP A 201 9.83 -4.19 19.45
C ASP A 201 9.10 -4.59 20.74
N GLN A 202 7.81 -4.27 20.82
CA GLN A 202 7.04 -4.42 22.05
C GLN A 202 5.53 -4.54 21.83
N THR A 203 4.84 -4.96 22.89
CA THR A 203 3.39 -4.92 23.00
C THR A 203 3.03 -3.93 24.11
N VAL A 204 2.15 -2.99 23.80
CA VAL A 204 1.63 -1.99 24.74
C VAL A 204 0.15 -2.25 24.92
N VAL A 205 -0.31 -2.32 26.17
CA VAL A 205 -1.74 -2.34 26.47
C VAL A 205 -2.28 -0.94 26.25
N MET A 206 -3.23 -0.78 25.34
CA MET A 206 -3.87 0.50 25.06
C MET A 206 -4.75 0.92 26.23
N THR A 207 -4.76 2.22 26.52
CA THR A 207 -5.62 2.83 27.53
C THR A 207 -6.63 3.74 26.86
N ASP A 208 -7.83 3.84 27.45
CA ASP A 208 -8.83 4.80 27.00
C ASP A 208 -8.33 6.23 27.14
N GLU A 209 -8.59 7.04 26.12
CA GLU A 209 -8.24 8.45 26.12
C GLU A 209 -9.40 9.27 26.69
N PRO A 210 -9.14 10.34 27.47
CA PRO A 210 -10.20 11.23 27.90
C PRO A 210 -10.85 11.91 26.68
N PRO A 211 -12.16 12.24 26.72
CA PRO A 211 -12.81 12.96 25.64
C PRO A 211 -12.02 14.21 25.21
N PRO A 212 -11.83 14.45 23.90
CA PRO A 212 -12.51 13.78 22.77
C PRO A 212 -11.82 12.50 22.26
N GLY A 213 -10.88 11.90 22.98
CA GLY A 213 -10.22 10.67 22.55
C GLY A 213 -11.12 9.41 22.59
N PRO A 214 -10.69 8.32 21.94
CA PRO A 214 -11.42 7.06 21.87
C PRO A 214 -11.23 6.17 23.10
N SER A 215 -12.17 5.26 23.31
CA SER A 215 -12.03 4.14 24.23
C SER A 215 -11.14 3.04 23.64
N GLN A 216 -9.85 3.32 23.47
CA GLN A 216 -8.91 2.43 22.79
C GLN A 216 -8.81 1.03 23.39
N SER A 217 -9.15 0.84 24.67
CA SER A 217 -9.07 -0.47 25.33
C SER A 217 -10.32 -1.32 25.13
N SER A 218 -11.42 -0.75 24.62
CA SER A 218 -12.71 -1.43 24.51
C SER A 218 -13.47 -1.24 23.20
N SER A 219 -13.03 -0.34 22.31
CA SER A 219 -13.62 -0.11 21.00
C SER A 219 -12.68 -0.59 19.89
N VAL A 220 -13.21 -1.39 18.97
CA VAL A 220 -12.45 -1.93 17.84
C VAL A 220 -12.21 -0.83 16.81
N ARG A 221 -10.94 -0.64 16.44
CA ARG A 221 -10.51 0.28 15.38
C ARG A 221 -10.49 -0.46 14.06
N ARG A 222 -11.51 -0.28 13.21
CA ARG A 222 -11.73 -1.06 11.97
C ARG A 222 -10.79 -0.68 10.83
N TRP A 223 -10.35 0.56 10.80
CA TRP A 223 -9.41 1.05 9.81
C TRP A 223 -8.68 2.26 10.36
N SER A 224 -7.52 2.55 9.78
CA SER A 224 -6.81 3.80 10.01
C SER A 224 -6.11 4.25 8.75
N ALA A 225 -6.01 5.56 8.55
CA ALA A 225 -5.23 6.18 7.50
C ALA A 225 -4.29 7.20 8.14
N VAL A 226 -3.02 7.18 7.73
CA VAL A 226 -1.98 8.07 8.26
C VAL A 226 -1.44 8.93 7.13
N LEU A 227 -1.42 10.24 7.35
CA LEU A 227 -0.70 11.23 6.55
C LEU A 227 0.48 11.68 7.41
N ALA A 228 1.71 11.47 6.96
CA ALA A 228 2.88 11.84 7.74
C ALA A 228 3.99 12.40 6.86
N ASP A 229 4.61 13.47 7.36
CA ASP A 229 5.73 14.14 6.71
C ASP A 229 6.87 14.35 7.72
N PRO A 230 7.97 13.60 7.58
CA PRO A 230 9.15 13.77 8.42
C PRO A 230 9.76 15.18 8.36
N GLU A 231 9.58 15.91 7.25
CA GLU A 231 10.11 17.28 7.12
C GLU A 231 9.38 18.27 8.03
N LEU A 232 8.14 17.95 8.40
CA LEU A 232 7.32 18.77 9.30
C LEU A 232 7.52 18.41 10.78
N LEU A 233 8.40 17.45 11.12
CA LEU A 233 8.58 16.93 12.47
C LEU A 233 8.64 18.04 13.53
N GLY A 234 7.74 17.95 14.52
CA GLY A 234 7.56 18.95 15.57
C GLY A 234 6.39 19.93 15.34
N GLN A 235 5.74 19.90 14.18
CA GLN A 235 4.50 20.65 13.89
C GLN A 235 3.26 19.77 14.09
N ALA A 236 2.10 20.33 14.46
CA ALA A 236 0.93 19.49 14.77
C ALA A 236 0.52 18.55 13.61
N ASP A 237 0.75 18.96 12.37
CA ASP A 237 0.42 18.24 11.15
C ASP A 237 1.53 17.32 10.62
N TRP A 238 2.68 17.21 11.28
CA TRP A 238 3.76 16.29 10.86
C TRP A 238 3.32 14.83 10.78
N TRP A 239 2.30 14.49 11.55
CA TRP A 239 1.67 13.19 11.56
C TRP A 239 0.19 13.37 11.89
N VAL A 240 -0.70 12.89 11.03
CA VAL A 240 -2.14 12.93 11.22
C VAL A 240 -2.69 11.54 10.93
N SER A 241 -3.40 10.98 11.91
CA SER A 241 -4.13 9.73 11.73
C SER A 241 -5.62 9.96 11.81
N TYR A 242 -6.35 9.42 10.84
CA TYR A 242 -7.79 9.20 10.91
C TYR A 242 -8.04 7.73 11.21
N ALA A 243 -9.00 7.44 12.08
CA ALA A 243 -9.36 6.08 12.44
C ALA A 243 -10.86 5.93 12.66
N GLY A 244 -11.47 4.95 12.01
CA GLY A 244 -12.87 4.58 12.22
C GLY A 244 -13.00 3.50 13.29
N PHE A 245 -13.91 3.72 14.24
CA PHE A 245 -14.19 2.79 15.33
C PHE A 245 -15.59 2.19 15.21
N ASP A 246 -15.78 1.04 15.84
CA ASP A 246 -17.06 0.32 15.89
C ASP A 246 -18.16 1.05 16.70
N ASP A 247 -17.81 2.12 17.40
CA ASP A 247 -18.74 3.01 18.11
C ASP A 247 -19.46 4.03 17.19
N GLY A 248 -19.20 3.94 15.87
CA GLY A 248 -19.81 4.80 14.86
C GLY A 248 -19.19 6.18 14.75
N LYS A 249 -17.99 6.38 15.33
CA LYS A 249 -17.22 7.62 15.22
C LYS A 249 -15.95 7.44 14.42
N ILE A 250 -15.47 8.57 13.92
CA ILE A 250 -14.13 8.70 13.38
C ILE A 250 -13.36 9.64 14.29
N TYR A 251 -12.16 9.20 14.64
CA TYR A 251 -11.22 9.94 15.44
C TYR A 251 -10.09 10.45 14.57
N ARG A 252 -9.65 11.68 14.84
CA ARG A 252 -8.42 12.26 14.32
C ARG A 252 -7.44 12.44 15.47
N PHE A 253 -6.22 12.00 15.28
CA PHE A 253 -5.09 12.21 16.19
C PHE A 253 -3.95 12.85 15.41
N ASP A 254 -3.26 13.82 16.00
CA ASP A 254 -2.19 14.54 15.32
C ASP A 254 -0.87 14.54 16.09
N GLY A 255 0.20 15.03 15.45
CA GLY A 255 1.56 15.03 15.96
C GLY A 255 1.77 15.91 17.20
N ALA A 256 0.78 16.73 17.56
CA ALA A 256 0.71 17.47 18.81
C ALA A 256 -0.07 16.72 19.92
N PHE A 257 -0.40 15.45 19.68
CA PHE A 257 -1.17 14.59 20.57
C PHE A 257 -2.60 15.11 20.83
N VAL A 258 -3.18 15.82 19.86
CA VAL A 258 -4.53 16.38 19.99
C VAL A 258 -5.55 15.45 19.33
N TRP A 259 -6.53 15.02 20.12
CA TRP A 259 -7.67 14.26 19.64
C TRP A 259 -8.80 15.17 19.14
N SER A 260 -9.50 14.70 18.12
CA SER A 260 -10.80 15.19 17.69
C SER A 260 -11.66 14.01 17.27
N ASN A 261 -12.99 14.11 17.38
CA ASN A 261 -13.88 13.07 16.91
C ASN A 261 -15.19 13.64 16.34
N TRP A 262 -15.81 12.84 15.48
CA TRP A 262 -17.09 13.14 14.87
C TRP A 262 -17.90 11.84 14.74
N PRO A 263 -19.24 11.89 14.73
CA PRO A 263 -20.02 10.84 14.11
C PRO A 263 -19.48 10.55 12.70
N ALA A 264 -19.43 9.29 12.27
CA ALA A 264 -18.77 8.92 11.02
C ALA A 264 -19.28 9.72 9.80
N ASN A 265 -20.59 9.96 9.71
CA ASN A 265 -21.22 10.73 8.64
C ASN A 265 -20.99 12.27 8.71
N GLN A 266 -20.25 12.75 9.70
CA GLN A 266 -19.90 14.16 9.89
C GLN A 266 -18.37 14.38 9.92
N ALA A 267 -17.58 13.31 9.79
CA ALA A 267 -16.13 13.40 9.86
C ALA A 267 -15.58 14.12 8.61
N PRO A 268 -14.63 15.07 8.76
CA PRO A 268 -14.06 15.78 7.61
C PRO A 268 -13.43 14.87 6.56
N VAL A 269 -12.79 13.76 6.98
CA VAL A 269 -12.20 12.75 6.08
C VAL A 269 -13.24 11.97 5.26
N LEU A 270 -14.53 12.11 5.60
CA LEU A 270 -15.66 11.53 4.84
C LEU A 270 -16.59 12.62 4.28
N ALA A 271 -16.17 13.89 4.30
CA ALA A 271 -16.95 14.96 3.69
C ALA A 271 -17.10 14.67 2.19
N GLY A 272 -18.32 14.82 1.66
CA GLY A 272 -18.59 14.58 0.24
C GLY A 272 -18.50 13.11 -0.21
N ALA A 273 -18.33 12.15 0.70
CA ALA A 273 -18.18 10.73 0.35
C ALA A 273 -19.34 10.22 -0.53
N PRO A 274 -19.05 9.32 -1.49
CA PRO A 274 -20.07 8.76 -2.36
C PRO A 274 -21.10 7.96 -1.54
N PRO A 275 -22.39 7.93 -1.95
CA PRO A 275 -23.43 7.22 -1.21
C PRO A 275 -23.20 5.70 -1.05
N SER A 276 -22.32 5.11 -1.87
CA SER A 276 -21.94 3.70 -1.77
C SER A 276 -20.97 3.41 -0.62
N LEU A 277 -20.21 4.41 -0.15
CA LEU A 277 -19.28 4.25 0.96
C LEU A 277 -20.06 4.16 2.28
N ASP A 278 -20.07 2.98 2.88
CA ASP A 278 -20.56 2.75 4.25
C ASP A 278 -19.38 2.75 5.23
N PRO A 279 -19.22 3.78 6.08
CA PRO A 279 -18.08 3.88 6.98
C PRO A 279 -17.97 2.72 7.97
N SER A 280 -19.09 2.05 8.26
CA SER A 280 -19.12 0.90 9.16
C SER A 280 -18.60 -0.37 8.49
N LYS A 281 -18.48 -0.42 7.16
CA LYS A 281 -18.00 -1.60 6.43
C LYS A 281 -16.59 -1.47 5.88
N LEU A 282 -15.94 -0.33 6.11
CA LEU A 282 -14.54 -0.14 5.75
C LEU A 282 -13.67 -1.15 6.52
N GLU A 283 -12.81 -1.84 5.78
CA GLU A 283 -11.96 -2.95 6.24
C GLU A 283 -10.51 -2.50 6.44
N ALA A 284 -10.04 -1.52 5.65
CA ALA A 284 -8.70 -0.98 5.75
C ALA A 284 -8.62 0.45 5.23
N GLY A 285 -7.53 1.14 5.54
CA GLY A 285 -7.22 2.45 4.96
C GLY A 285 -5.73 2.74 5.00
N TYR A 286 -5.30 3.73 4.25
CA TYR A 286 -3.95 4.30 4.31
C TYR A 286 -3.99 5.75 3.80
N GLY A 287 -2.94 6.53 4.06
CA GLY A 287 -2.84 7.90 3.58
C GLY A 287 -1.55 8.11 2.79
N ASP A 288 -1.56 9.16 1.98
CA ASP A 288 -0.44 9.68 1.22
C ASP A 288 -0.35 11.18 1.49
N HIS A 289 0.71 11.61 2.18
CA HIS A 289 0.86 12.99 2.59
C HIS A 289 1.22 13.88 1.40
N GLY A 290 2.16 13.44 0.55
CA GLY A 290 2.59 14.19 -0.64
C GLY A 290 1.43 14.58 -1.56
N LEU A 291 0.41 13.72 -1.66
CA LEU A 291 -0.81 14.00 -2.43
C LEU A 291 -1.96 14.59 -1.61
N ASN A 292 -1.83 14.64 -0.28
CA ASN A 292 -2.91 14.95 0.66
C ASN A 292 -4.17 14.09 0.41
N ARG A 293 -3.97 12.78 0.29
CA ARG A 293 -5.02 11.80 -0.05
C ARG A 293 -5.19 10.73 1.01
N VAL A 294 -6.43 10.35 1.25
CA VAL A 294 -6.78 9.17 2.05
C VAL A 294 -7.40 8.11 1.14
N TYR A 295 -6.98 6.88 1.36
CA TYR A 295 -7.45 5.69 0.64
C TYR A 295 -8.18 4.81 1.64
N LEU A 296 -9.42 4.45 1.33
CA LEU A 296 -10.27 3.60 2.17
C LEU A 296 -10.73 2.40 1.34
N ILE A 297 -10.72 1.22 1.96
CA ILE A 297 -11.05 -0.04 1.31
C ILE A 297 -12.25 -0.66 2.03
N GLY A 298 -13.24 -1.08 1.27
CA GLY A 298 -14.43 -1.76 1.78
C GLY A 298 -15.38 -2.12 0.64
N PRO A 299 -16.52 -2.74 0.95
CA PRO A 299 -17.52 -3.12 -0.04
C PRO A 299 -18.34 -1.97 -0.62
#